data_AF-A0A3B8ZFR4-F1
#
_entry.id   AF-A0A3B8ZFR4-F1
#
_cell.length_a   1.000
_cell.length_b   1.000
_cell.length_c   1.000
_cell.angle_alpha   90.00
_cell.angle_beta   90.00
_cell.angle_gamma   90.00
#
_symmetry.space_group_name_H-M   'P 1'
#
loop_
_entity.id
_entity.type
_entity.pdbx_description
1 polymer ?
#
loop_
_entity_poly.entity_id
_entity_poly.type
_entity_poly.pdbx_seq_one_letter_code
_entity_poly.pdbx_strand_id
1 'polypeptide(L)'
;MTSLAPPNIPLSENSPPLRVALQAAAAGGQIVADYFHQGVQVWSKSEQEPQNLVSRADLESEQKVAEIIRGYFPDHQIVGEEQAKG
;
A
#
# COMPACT_ATOMS: atom_id res chain seq x y z
N MET A 1 4.81 28.31 13.86
CA MET A 1 5.31 26.94 14.12
C MET A 1 5.58 26.30 12.78
N THR A 2 6.84 26.31 12.34
CA THR A 2 7.24 25.85 11.01
C THR A 2 7.39 24.33 11.05
N SER A 3 6.48 23.62 10.40
CA SER A 3 6.62 22.18 10.14
C SER A 3 7.79 21.99 9.17
N LEU A 4 8.90 21.43 9.64
CA LEU A 4 10.00 21.03 8.78
C LEU A 4 9.55 19.75 8.08
N ALA A 5 9.33 19.82 6.77
CA ALA A 5 9.23 18.62 5.95
C ALA A 5 10.46 17.74 6.24
N PRO A 6 10.29 16.42 6.45
CA PRO A 6 11.42 15.55 6.73
C PRO A 6 12.44 15.66 5.58
N PRO A 7 13.74 15.66 5.89
CA PRO A 7 14.78 15.75 4.87
C PRO A 7 14.61 14.62 3.86
N ASN A 8 14.65 14.96 2.57
CA ASN A 8 14.63 13.99 1.47
C ASN A 8 15.99 13.27 1.43
N ILE A 9 16.16 12.26 2.28
CA ILE A 9 17.36 11.43 2.29
C ILE A 9 17.19 10.37 1.20
N PRO A 10 18.01 10.36 0.14
CA PRO A 10 17.95 9.30 -0.86
C PRO A 10 18.23 7.97 -0.17
N LEU A 11 17.26 7.05 -0.24
CA LEU A 11 17.44 5.68 0.22
C LEU A 11 18.56 5.07 -0.61
N SER A 12 19.64 4.64 0.04
CA SER A 12 20.65 3.85 -0.67
C SER A 12 20.00 2.56 -1.18
N GLU A 13 20.45 2.05 -2.32
CA GLU A 13 19.95 0.79 -2.92
C GLU A 13 19.95 -0.38 -1.92
N ASN A 14 20.84 -0.32 -0.92
CA ASN A 14 20.99 -1.31 0.13
C ASN A 14 20.26 -0.98 1.45
N SER A 15 19.50 0.10 1.51
CA SER A 15 18.81 0.50 2.74
C SER A 15 17.73 -0.53 3.14
N PRO A 16 17.61 -0.88 4.43
CA PRO A 16 16.55 -1.78 4.89
C PRO A 16 15.13 -1.36 4.48
N PRO A 17 14.74 -0.07 4.56
CA PRO A 17 13.41 0.36 4.12
C PRO A 17 13.14 0.09 2.65
N LEU A 18 14.10 0.36 1.76
CA LEU A 18 13.93 0.12 0.33
C LEU A 18 13.78 -1.38 0.02
N ARG A 19 14.59 -2.23 0.66
CA ARG A 19 14.50 -3.68 0.47
C ARG A 19 13.15 -4.23 0.93
N VAL A 20 12.65 -3.79 2.09
CA VAL A 20 11.33 -4.18 2.60
C VAL A 20 10.22 -3.63 1.71
N ALA A 21 10.33 -2.40 1.21
CA ALA A 21 9.36 -1.82 0.29
C ALA A 21 9.28 -2.61 -1.03
N LEU A 22 10.42 -3.01 -1.61
CA LEU A 22 10.46 -3.87 -2.80
C LEU A 22 9.81 -5.24 -2.54
N GLN A 23 10.09 -5.85 -1.38
CA GLN A 23 9.45 -7.10 -0.98
C GLN A 23 7.93 -6.95 -0.84
N ALA A 24 7.49 -5.89 -0.15
CA ALA A 24 6.07 -5.61 0.06
C ALA A 24 5.35 -5.35 -1.27
N ALA A 25 5.95 -4.54 -2.14
CA ALA A 25 5.42 -4.25 -3.47
C ALA A 25 5.30 -5.51 -4.34
N ALA A 26 6.30 -6.39 -4.31
CA ALA A 26 6.25 -7.66 -5.03
C ALA A 26 5.10 -8.56 -4.52
N ALA A 27 4.92 -8.62 -3.20
CA ALA A 27 3.85 -9.41 -2.58
C ALA A 27 2.45 -8.87 -2.92
N GLY A 28 2.23 -7.55 -2.84
CA GLY A 28 0.98 -6.92 -3.25
C GLY A 28 0.72 -7.06 -4.75
N GLY A 29 1.76 -6.89 -5.56
CA GLY A 29 1.69 -7.07 -7.01
C GLY A 29 1.28 -8.48 -7.44
N GLN A 30 1.71 -9.51 -6.71
CA GLN A 30 1.26 -10.89 -6.97
C GLN A 30 -0.26 -11.04 -6.76
N ILE A 31 -0.81 -10.45 -5.70
CA ILE A 31 -2.26 -10.47 -5.43
C ILE A 31 -3.03 -9.80 -6.58
N VAL A 32 -2.57 -8.63 -7.01
CA VAL A 32 -3.17 -7.92 -8.15
C VAL A 32 -3.11 -8.76 -9.43
N ALA A 33 -1.96 -9.39 -9.71
CA ALA A 33 -1.78 -10.25 -10.88
C ALA A 33 -2.69 -11.49 -10.85
N ASP A 34 -2.91 -12.08 -9.67
CA ASP A 34 -3.81 -13.22 -9.51
C ASP A 34 -5.27 -12.83 -9.81
N TYR A 35 -5.72 -11.69 -9.30
CA TYR A 35 -7.05 -11.14 -9.60
C TYR A 35 -7.22 -10.75 -11.07
N PHE A 36 -6.17 -10.25 -11.71
CA PHE A 36 -6.20 -9.94 -13.14
C PHE A 36 -6.54 -11.18 -13.99
N HIS A 37 -6.01 -12.35 -13.62
CA HIS A 37 -6.27 -13.59 -14.36
C HIS A 37 -7.60 -14.27 -13.97
N GLN A 38 -8.08 -14.09 -12.73
CA GLN A 38 -9.25 -14.79 -12.20
C GLN A 38 -10.55 -13.97 -12.31
N GLY A 39 -10.45 -12.66 -12.54
CA GLY A 39 -11.55 -11.71 -12.42
C GLY A 39 -11.66 -11.16 -10.99
N VAL A 40 -12.23 -9.96 -10.86
CA VAL A 40 -12.28 -9.23 -9.59
C VAL A 40 -13.66 -8.66 -9.32
N GLN A 41 -14.06 -8.66 -8.04
CA GLN A 41 -15.25 -7.95 -7.58
C GLN A 41 -14.89 -6.47 -7.38
N VAL A 42 -15.74 -5.59 -7.91
CA VAL A 42 -15.57 -4.14 -7.89
C VAL A 42 -16.80 -3.50 -7.28
N TRP A 43 -16.58 -2.49 -6.44
CA TRP A 43 -17.61 -1.70 -5.78
C TRP A 43 -17.34 -0.21 -5.98
N SER A 44 -18.39 0.61 -5.91
CA SER A 44 -18.20 2.06 -5.75
C SER A 44 -17.96 2.40 -4.28
N LYS A 45 -16.99 3.28 -4.01
CA LYS A 45 -16.70 3.82 -2.67
C LYS A 45 -17.80 4.78 -2.20
N SER A 46 -18.60 5.33 -3.12
CA SER A 46 -19.69 6.28 -2.83
C SER A 46 -20.82 6.17 -3.87
N GLU A 47 -22.08 6.31 -3.44
CA GLU A 47 -23.21 6.40 -4.39
C GLU A 47 -23.18 7.69 -5.23
N GLN A 48 -22.59 8.76 -4.69
CA GLN A 48 -22.48 10.06 -5.34
C GLN A 48 -21.33 10.13 -6.36
N GLU A 49 -20.35 9.22 -6.25
CA GLU A 49 -19.19 9.14 -7.13
C GLU A 49 -19.06 7.71 -7.70
N PRO A 50 -19.93 7.30 -8.63
CA PRO A 50 -19.95 5.94 -9.18
C PRO A 50 -18.65 5.55 -9.91
N GLN A 51 -17.84 6.52 -10.31
CA GLN A 51 -16.51 6.31 -10.89
C GLN A 51 -15.41 6.05 -9.85
N ASN A 52 -15.67 6.32 -8.57
CA ASN A 52 -14.71 6.11 -7.50
C ASN A 52 -14.78 4.65 -7.04
N LEU A 53 -14.10 3.78 -7.78
CA LEU A 53 -14.18 2.34 -7.63
C LEU A 53 -13.10 1.79 -6.70
N VAL A 54 -13.43 0.69 -6.02
CA VAL A 54 -12.50 -0.14 -5.27
C VAL A 54 -12.76 -1.59 -5.60
N SER A 55 -11.72 -2.39 -5.67
CA SER A 55 -11.81 -3.82 -5.91
C SER A 55 -11.27 -4.62 -4.73
N ARG A 56 -11.58 -5.91 -4.71
CA ARG A 56 -11.02 -6.81 -3.70
C ARG A 56 -9.50 -6.89 -3.80
N ALA A 57 -8.96 -6.74 -5.00
CA ALA A 57 -7.53 -6.72 -5.24
C ALA A 57 -6.85 -5.52 -4.56
N ASP A 58 -7.46 -4.34 -4.60
CA ASP A 58 -6.92 -3.13 -3.99
C ASP A 58 -6.81 -3.29 -2.47
N LEU A 59 -7.89 -3.78 -1.84
CA LEU A 59 -7.96 -4.00 -0.40
C LEU A 59 -6.94 -5.05 0.08
N GLU A 60 -6.88 -6.21 -0.57
CA GLU A 60 -5.98 -7.30 -0.16
C GLU A 60 -4.51 -6.97 -0.45
N SER A 61 -4.22 -6.27 -1.56
CA SER A 61 -2.88 -5.80 -1.89
C SER A 61 -2.37 -4.78 -0.86
N GLU A 62 -3.17 -3.76 -0.53
CA GLU A 62 -2.81 -2.75 0.48
C GLU A 62 -2.58 -3.39 1.85
N GLN A 63 -3.50 -4.27 2.28
CA GLN A 63 -3.37 -5.00 3.54
C GLN A 63 -2.04 -5.76 3.58
N LYS A 64 -1.70 -6.50 2.51
CA LYS A 64 -0.47 -7.30 2.46
C LYS A 64 0.78 -6.44 2.54
N VAL A 65 0.80 -5.32 1.82
CA VAL A 65 1.91 -4.35 1.86
C VAL A 65 2.07 -3.81 3.27
N ALA A 66 0.98 -3.38 3.91
CA ALA A 66 0.99 -2.81 5.25
C ALA A 66 1.44 -3.82 6.31
N GLU A 67 0.98 -5.08 6.23
CA GLU A 67 1.40 -6.17 7.12
C GLU A 67 2.92 -6.41 7.06
N ILE A 68 3.49 -6.45 5.86
CA ILE A 68 4.93 -6.65 5.68
C ILE A 68 5.69 -5.47 6.30
N ILE A 69 5.31 -4.23 5.96
CA ILE A 69 6.01 -3.04 6.47
C ILE A 69 5.94 -3.00 8.00
N ARG A 70 4.76 -3.19 8.62
CA ARG A 70 4.62 -3.20 10.09
C ARG A 70 5.42 -4.33 10.75
N GLY A 71 5.55 -5.48 10.07
CA GLY A 71 6.36 -6.59 10.57
C GLY A 71 7.85 -6.24 10.72
N TYR A 72 8.39 -5.38 9.86
CA TYR A 72 9.79 -4.93 9.94
C TYR A 72 9.96 -3.60 10.69
N PHE A 73 8.95 -2.74 10.65
CA PHE A 73 8.99 -1.39 11.21
C PHE A 73 7.73 -1.11 12.04
N PRO A 74 7.62 -1.69 13.25
CA PRO A 74 6.41 -1.60 14.07
C PRO A 74 6.04 -0.18 14.48
N ASP A 75 7.03 0.73 14.56
CA ASP A 75 6.82 2.13 14.96
C ASP A 75 6.53 3.05 13.76
N HIS A 76 6.64 2.56 12.53
CA HIS A 76 6.34 3.37 11.35
C HIS A 76 4.84 3.58 11.21
N GLN A 77 4.49 4.78 10.76
CA GLN A 77 3.11 5.06 10.38
C GLN A 77 2.87 4.70 8.91
N ILE A 78 1.69 4.17 8.61
CA ILE A 78 1.26 3.82 7.25
C ILE A 78 0.07 4.68 6.83
N VAL A 79 0.22 5.31 5.66
CA VAL A 79 -0.85 6.03 4.97
C VAL A 79 -1.09 5.33 3.63
N GLY A 80 -2.23 4.66 3.52
CA GLY A 80 -2.75 4.04 2.31
C GLY A 80 -3.98 4.78 1.79
N GLU A 81 -4.40 4.40 0.59
CA GLU A 81 -5.56 4.97 -0.07
C GLU A 81 -6.86 4.40 0.52
N GLU A 82 -6.87 3.10 0.85
CA GLU A 82 -8.10 2.37 1.13
C GLU A 82 -8.44 2.27 2.62
N GLN A 83 -7.58 1.63 3.40
CA GLN A 83 -7.85 1.26 4.80
C GLN A 83 -6.73 1.69 5.74
N ALA A 84 -5.48 1.71 5.28
CA ALA A 84 -4.34 1.97 6.13
C ALA A 84 -4.24 3.46 6.50
N LYS A 85 -4.57 3.78 7.75
CA LYS A 85 -4.28 5.09 8.38
C LYS A 85 -3.82 4.82 9.80
N GLY A 86 -2.54 4.99 10.09
CA GLY A 86 -1.93 4.60 11.37
C GLY A 86 -0.67 3.83 11.11
#